data_AF-A0A1V4S7Y3-F1
#
_entry.id   AF-A0A1V4S7Y3-F1
#
_cell.length_a   1.000
_cell.length_b   1.000
_cell.length_c   1.000
_cell.angle_alpha   90.00
_cell.angle_beta   90.00
_cell.angle_gamma   90.00
#
_symmetry.space_group_name_H-M   'P 1'
#
loop_
_entity.id
_entity.type
_entity.pdbx_description
1 polymer ?
#
loop_
_entity_poly.entity_id
_entity_poly.type
_entity_poly.pdbx_seq_one_letter_code
_entity_poly.pdbx_strand_id
1 'polypeptide(L)' 'MSCKKAIGVAEEMKNMFGEKINLSIYTTDSEKARKYDFRRATNVLFEDDLVPLKISLDKQKMKDFLLEKLS' A
#
# COMPACT_ATOMS: atom_id res chain seq x y z
N MET A 1 -12.11 -9.05 -4.44
CA MET A 1 -12.49 -7.90 -3.59
C MET A 1 -11.32 -7.28 -2.80
N SER A 2 -10.11 -7.85 -2.84
CA SER A 2 -8.94 -7.33 -2.11
C SER A 2 -8.44 -5.98 -2.60
N CYS A 3 -8.46 -5.68 -3.91
CA CYS A 3 -7.95 -4.40 -4.43
C CYS A 3 -8.71 -3.20 -3.85
N LYS A 4 -10.05 -3.22 -3.89
CA LYS A 4 -10.89 -2.13 -3.35
C LYS A 4 -10.64 -1.91 -1.85
N LYS A 5 -10.44 -3.00 -1.10
CA LYS A 5 -10.15 -2.92 0.34
C LYS A 5 -8.75 -2.34 0.61
N ALA A 6 -7.73 -2.77 -0.14
CA ALA A 6 -6.38 -2.24 -0.03
C ALA A 6 -6.32 -0.74 -0.36
N ILE A 7 -7.05 -0.31 -1.40
CA ILE A 7 -7.17 1.11 -1.77
C ILE A 7 -7.80 1.89 -0.62
N GLY A 8 -8.93 1.43 -0.07
CA GLY A 8 -9.58 2.12 1.05
C GLY A 8 -8.68 2.23 2.28
N VAL A 9 -7.94 1.18 2.64
CA VAL A 9 -6.94 1.25 3.72
C VAL A 9 -5.85 2.27 3.39
N ALA A 10 -5.33 2.29 2.17
CA ALA A 10 -4.27 3.20 1.76
C ALA A 10 -4.72 4.68 1.78
N GLU A 11 -5.95 4.98 1.35
CA GLU A 11 -6.55 6.31 1.45
C GLU A 11 -6.71 6.75 2.91
N GLU A 12 -7.17 5.87 3.79
CA GLU A 12 -7.24 6.17 5.22
C GLU A 12 -5.86 6.45 5.82
N MET A 13 -4.83 5.68 5.44
CA MET A 13 -3.45 5.95 5.89
C MET A 13 -2.98 7.31 5.38
N LYS A 14 -3.28 7.67 4.12
CA LYS A 14 -2.94 8.98 3.58
C LYS A 14 -3.62 10.11 4.35
N ASN A 15 -4.87 9.92 4.78
CA ASN A 15 -5.57 10.89 5.62
C ASN A 15 -4.96 10.99 7.03
N MET A 16 -4.52 9.88 7.62
CA MET A 16 -3.93 9.86 8.97
C MET A 16 -2.52 10.45 9.02
N PHE A 17 -1.66 10.11 8.06
CA PHE A 17 -0.26 10.51 8.02
C PHE A 17 -0.03 11.78 7.18
N GLY A 18 -1.04 12.22 6.45
CA GLY A 18 -1.04 13.49 5.72
C GLY A 18 0.13 13.59 4.75
N GLU A 19 0.97 14.60 4.94
CA GLU A 19 2.14 14.86 4.10
C GLU A 19 3.30 13.91 4.34
N LYS A 20 3.30 13.14 5.44
CA LYS A 20 4.39 12.19 5.75
C LYS A 20 4.47 11.01 4.78
N ILE A 21 3.39 10.72 4.06
CA ILE A 21 3.37 9.66 3.04
C ILE A 21 2.81 10.19 1.73
N ASN A 22 3.34 9.71 0.60
CA ASN A 22 2.74 9.96 -0.70
C ASN A 22 2.01 8.69 -1.17
N LEU A 23 0.75 8.84 -1.57
CA LEU A 23 -0.06 7.71 -2.06
C LEU A 23 -0.13 7.76 -3.57
N SER A 24 0.15 6.64 -4.22
CA SER A 24 -0.02 6.47 -5.66
C SER A 24 -0.64 5.11 -5.94
N ILE A 25 -1.70 5.09 -6.74
CA ILE A 25 -2.44 3.89 -7.10
C ILE A 25 -2.29 3.68 -8.60
N TYR A 26 -1.78 2.50 -8.98
CA TYR A 26 -1.57 2.12 -10.36
C TYR A 26 -2.23 0.78 -10.66
N THR A 27 -2.56 0.58 -11.93
CA THR A 27 -2.94 -0.73 -12.45
C THR A 27 -1.69 -1.58 -12.71
N THR A 28 -1.83 -2.91 -12.69
CA THR A 28 -0.70 -3.85 -12.83
C THR A 28 -0.01 -3.81 -14.19
N ASP A 29 -0.66 -3.26 -15.21
CA ASP A 29 -0.15 -3.06 -16.57
C ASP A 29 0.63 -1.74 -16.74
N SER A 30 0.61 -0.86 -15.73
CA SER A 30 1.38 0.39 -15.75
C SER A 30 2.89 0.13 -15.82
N GLU A 31 3.64 1.04 -16.44
CA GLU A 31 5.10 0.93 -16.53
C GLU A 31 5.78 0.85 -15.15
N LYS A 32 5.21 1.52 -14.15
CA LYS A 32 5.70 1.48 -12.75
C LYS A 32 5.54 0.11 -12.10
N ALA A 33 4.57 -0.69 -12.54
CA ALA A 33 4.33 -2.04 -12.04
C ALA A 33 5.18 -3.10 -12.78
N ARG A 34 5.60 -2.84 -14.03
CA ARG A 34 6.38 -3.79 -14.84
C ARG A 34 7.69 -4.22 -14.17
N LYS A 35 8.31 -3.36 -13.36
CA LYS A 35 9.57 -3.67 -12.66
C LYS A 35 9.45 -4.70 -11.52
N TYR A 36 8.25 -5.04 -11.07
CA TYR A 36 8.04 -5.84 -9.85
C TYR A 36 7.52 -7.26 -10.06
N ASP A 37 7.33 -7.71 -11.32
CA ASP A 37 6.82 -9.04 -11.68
C ASP A 37 5.69 -9.55 -10.76
N PHE A 38 4.66 -8.71 -10.58
CA PHE A 38 3.60 -8.97 -9.62
C PHE A 38 2.79 -10.21 -9.98
N ARG A 39 2.85 -11.25 -9.14
CA ARG A 39 2.07 -12.49 -9.31
C ARG A 39 0.62 -12.40 -8.83
N ARG A 40 0.27 -11.32 -8.11
CA ARG A 40 -1.05 -11.13 -7.52
C ARG A 40 -1.69 -9.86 -8.06
N ALA A 41 -3.02 -9.84 -8.08
CA ALA A 41 -3.78 -8.66 -8.52
C ALA A 41 -3.71 -7.47 -7.56
N THR A 42 -3.38 -7.69 -6.29
CA THR A 42 -3.25 -6.63 -5.27
C THR A 42 -1.85 -6.65 -4.70
N ASN A 43 -1.10 -5.58 -4.92
CA ASN A 43 0.24 -5.38 -4.37
C ASN A 43 0.28 -3.98 -3.78
N VAL A 44 0.82 -3.87 -2.58
CA VAL A 44 1.02 -2.60 -1.90
C VAL A 44 2.50 -2.54 -1.55
N LEU A 45 3.12 -1.40 -1.87
CA LEU A 45 4.53 -1.16 -1.63
C LEU A 45 4.69 0.04 -0.73
N PHE A 46 5.71 0.02 0.11
CA PHE A 46 6.18 1.15 0.89
C PHE A 46 7.67 1.31 0.60
N GLU A 47 8.10 2.47 0.11
CA GLU A 47 9.50 2.73 -0.31
C GLU A 47 10.06 1.63 -1.24
N ASP A 48 9.27 1.25 -2.25
CA ASP A 48 9.60 0.18 -3.21
C ASP A 48 9.67 -1.25 -2.63
N ASP A 49 9.44 -1.44 -1.33
CA ASP A 49 9.35 -2.75 -0.68
C ASP A 49 7.91 -3.27 -0.60
N LEU A 50 7.74 -4.57 -0.87
CA LEU A 50 6.44 -5.23 -0.81
C LEU A 50 5.92 -5.37 0.62
N VAL A 51 4.75 -4.77 0.88
CA VAL A 51 4.03 -4.95 2.14
C VAL A 51 3.19 -6.23 2.06
N PRO A 52 3.26 -7.12 3.06
CA PRO A 52 2.42 -8.31 3.10
C PRO A 52 0.93 -7.97 3.02
N LEU A 53 0.20 -8.68 2.15
CA LEU A 53 -1.23 -8.43 1.92
C LEU A 53 -2.08 -8.46 3.20
N LYS A 54 -1.71 -9.29 4.19
CA LYS A 54 -2.38 -9.36 5.50
C LYS A 54 -2.31 -8.05 6.30
N ILE A 55 -1.27 -7.24 6.05
CA ILE A 55 -1.06 -5.92 6.64
C ILE A 55 -1.80 -4.90 5.78
N SER A 56 -1.62 -4.94 4.46
CA SER A 56 -2.21 -3.99 3.52
C SER A 56 -3.75 -3.99 3.47
N LEU A 57 -4.40 -5.07 3.92
CA LEU A 57 -5.87 -5.19 3.98
C LEU A 57 -6.45 -4.92 5.37
N ASP A 58 -5.62 -4.57 6.35
CA ASP A 58 -6.00 -4.35 7.74
C ASP A 58 -5.52 -2.97 8.18
N LYS A 59 -6.48 -2.10 8.50
CA LYS A 59 -6.23 -0.71 8.87
C LYS A 59 -5.28 -0.58 10.05
N GLN A 60 -5.48 -1.38 11.10
CA GLN A 60 -4.70 -1.26 12.33
C GLN A 60 -3.27 -1.76 12.08
N LYS A 61 -3.12 -2.91 11.40
CA LYS A 61 -1.80 -3.44 11.07
C LYS A 61 -1.01 -2.52 10.15
N MET A 62 -1.66 -1.91 9.16
CA MET A 62 -1.00 -0.96 8.26
C MET A 62 -0.58 0.31 9.00
N LYS A 63 -1.41 0.80 9.91
CA LYS A 63 -1.07 1.95 10.76
C LYS A 63 0.15 1.64 11.64
N ASP A 64 0.16 0.50 12.32
CA ASP A 64 1.27 0.11 13.20
C ASP A 64 2.57 -0.06 12.41
N PHE A 65 2.49 -0.68 11.23
CA PHE A 65 3.62 -0.79 10.28
C PHE A 65 4.18 0.57 9.87
N LEU A 66 3.32 1.53 9.50
CA LEU A 66 3.75 2.87 9.11
C LEU A 66 4.28 3.68 10.29
N LEU A 67 3.71 3.53 11.49
CA LEU A 67 4.23 4.18 12.69
C LEU A 67 5.67 3.74 12.98
N GLU A 68 5.97 2.45 12.85
CA GLU A 68 7.32 1.92 13.03
C GLU A 68 8.31 2.46 11.98
N LYS A 69 7.86 2.64 10.72
CA LYS A 69 8.71 3.09 9.61
C LYS A 69 8.90 4.60 9.50
N LEU A 70 7.93 5.38 9.96
CA LEU A 70 7.94 6.85 9.91
C LEU A 70 8.40 7.49 11.24
N SER A 71 8.87 6.67 12.18
CA SER A 71 9.45 7.13 13.46
C SER A 71 10.85 7.70 13.28
#